data_AF-A0A1F2XPA0-F1
#
_entry.id   AF-A0A1F2XPA0-F1
#
_cell.length_a   1.000
_cell.length_b   1.000
_cell.length_c   1.000
_cell.angle_alpha   90.00
_cell.angle_beta   90.00
_cell.angle_gamma   90.00
#
_symmetry.space_group_name_H-M   'P 1'
#
loop_
_entity.id
_entity.type
_entity.pdbx_description
1 polymer ?
#
loop_
_entity_poly.entity_id
_entity_poly.type
_entity_poly.pdbx_seq_one_letter_code
_entity_poly.pdbx_strand_id
1 'polypeptide(L)'
;MAAAFGLAAFAAGFLIADRGDQPGTFQVIAMTGTAEAPGASASLTVFDVDAAGNWPMELSVEGLAPSASGRPYEVWLVRDGRLAGFCGSFRVEPDGTAVVPMNAPYKLKEFDGWVVVEEGTTAPVLTT
;
A
#
# COMPACT_ATOMS: atom_id res chain seq x y z
N MET A 1 -28.75 -24.03 5.26
CA MET A 1 -27.45 -23.33 5.42
C MET A 1 -26.83 -23.21 4.04
N ALA A 2 -26.59 -22.00 3.54
CA ALA A 2 -25.76 -21.77 2.35
C ALA A 2 -25.31 -20.30 2.37
N ALA A 3 -24.12 -20.04 2.90
CA ALA A 3 -23.44 -18.76 2.76
C ALA A 3 -22.53 -18.87 1.53
N ALA A 4 -22.95 -18.25 0.43
CA ALA A 4 -22.10 -18.07 -0.74
C ALA A 4 -21.09 -16.97 -0.42
N PHE A 5 -19.86 -17.34 -0.09
CA PHE A 5 -18.75 -16.41 -0.06
C PHE A 5 -18.39 -16.06 -1.49
N GLY A 6 -18.84 -14.87 -1.93
CA GLY A 6 -18.40 -14.29 -3.19
C GLY A 6 -16.95 -13.85 -3.09
N LEU A 7 -16.05 -14.59 -3.74
CA LEU A 7 -14.70 -14.12 -4.03
C LEU A 7 -14.81 -12.95 -5.00
N ALA A 8 -14.65 -11.73 -4.50
CA ALA A 8 -14.35 -10.58 -5.37
C ALA A 8 -12.87 -10.66 -5.76
N ALA A 9 -12.59 -11.27 -6.90
CA ALA A 9 -11.28 -11.20 -7.53
C ALA A 9 -11.09 -9.78 -8.08
N PHE A 10 -10.25 -8.97 -7.45
CA PHE A 10 -9.76 -7.72 -8.04
C PHE A 10 -8.69 -8.06 -9.08
N ALA A 11 -9.13 -8.39 -10.28
CA ALA A 11 -8.28 -8.46 -11.47
C ALA A 11 -8.46 -7.17 -12.27
N ALA A 12 -7.63 -6.17 -12.01
CA ALA A 12 -7.49 -4.99 -12.87
C ALA A 12 -6.11 -5.03 -13.52
N GLY A 13 -5.97 -5.84 -14.58
CA GLY A 13 -4.85 -5.71 -15.52
C GLY A 13 -5.18 -4.59 -16.50
N PHE A 14 -4.62 -3.40 -16.30
CA PHE A 14 -4.78 -2.30 -17.24
C PHE A 14 -3.58 -2.25 -18.19
N LEU A 15 -3.83 -2.46 -19.48
CA LEU A 15 -2.90 -2.12 -20.56
C LEU A 15 -2.97 -0.60 -20.75
N ILE A 16 -1.85 0.12 -20.58
CA ILE A 16 -1.74 1.52 -21.00
C ILE A 16 -0.68 1.64 -22.09
N ALA A 17 -1.12 2.10 -23.26
CA ALA A 17 -0.29 2.47 -24.39
C ALA A 17 -0.03 3.99 -24.37
N ASP A 18 1.25 4.34 -24.21
CA ASP A 18 2.04 5.51 -24.65
C ASP A 18 1.39 6.92 -24.75
N ARG A 19 1.82 7.83 -23.84
CA ARG A 19 2.25 9.22 -24.15
C ARG A 19 2.78 9.97 -22.92
N GLY A 20 4.10 10.20 -22.89
CA GLY A 20 4.76 11.39 -22.31
C GLY A 20 4.90 11.48 -20.79
N ASP A 21 6.15 11.40 -20.32
CA ASP A 21 6.66 11.85 -19.01
C ASP A 21 6.15 11.17 -17.72
N GLN A 22 5.26 10.18 -17.81
CA GLN A 22 4.94 9.34 -16.66
C GLN A 22 5.98 8.21 -16.51
N PRO A 23 6.54 8.02 -15.30
CA PRO A 23 7.45 6.90 -15.07
C PRO A 23 6.69 5.59 -15.33
N GLY A 24 7.35 4.64 -15.99
CA GLY A 24 6.74 3.35 -16.27
C GLY A 24 6.31 2.66 -14.98
N THR A 25 5.29 1.80 -15.05
CA THR A 25 4.86 1.02 -13.89
C THR A 25 5.67 -0.26 -13.82
N PHE A 26 6.39 -0.46 -12.71
CA PHE A 26 7.13 -1.69 -12.45
C PHE A 26 6.20 -2.82 -12.01
N GLN A 27 5.32 -2.55 -11.04
CA GLN A 27 4.30 -3.48 -10.58
C GLN A 27 3.19 -2.77 -9.79
N VAL A 28 2.03 -3.42 -9.68
CA VAL A 28 0.95 -3.01 -8.77
C VAL A 28 0.77 -4.09 -7.72
N ILE A 29 0.83 -3.70 -6.46
CA ILE A 29 0.74 -4.60 -5.31
C ILE A 29 -0.63 -4.40 -4.66
N ALA A 30 -1.39 -5.47 -4.51
CA ALA A 30 -2.63 -5.45 -3.75
C ALA A 30 -2.34 -5.61 -2.25
N MET A 31 -3.03 -4.84 -1.41
CA MET A 31 -2.98 -4.96 0.04
C MET A 31 -4.38 -5.22 0.60
N THR A 32 -4.49 -6.18 1.50
CA THR A 32 -5.74 -6.60 2.12
C THR A 32 -5.78 -6.21 3.58
N GLY A 33 -6.95 -5.81 4.06
CA GLY A 33 -7.23 -5.53 5.46
C GLY A 33 -6.95 -6.72 6.37
N THR A 34 -6.40 -6.45 7.54
CA THR A 34 -6.17 -7.47 8.58
C THR A 34 -7.36 -7.56 9.54
N ALA A 35 -7.21 -8.31 10.64
CA ALA A 35 -8.19 -8.30 11.72
C ALA A 35 -8.43 -6.91 12.35
N GLU A 36 -7.45 -6.01 12.26
CA GLU A 36 -7.56 -4.63 12.76
C GLU A 36 -8.41 -3.75 11.83
N ALA A 37 -8.49 -4.08 10.53
CA ALA A 37 -9.23 -3.31 9.53
C ALA A 37 -9.79 -4.23 8.42
N PRO A 38 -10.72 -5.15 8.73
CA PRO A 38 -11.10 -6.24 7.81
C PRO A 38 -11.88 -5.78 6.56
N GLY A 39 -12.36 -4.54 6.54
CA GLY A 39 -13.02 -3.93 5.38
C GLY A 39 -12.13 -3.00 4.56
N ALA A 40 -10.86 -2.83 4.95
CA ALA A 40 -9.93 -1.96 4.24
C ALA A 40 -9.22 -2.72 3.11
N SER A 41 -8.88 -2.00 2.05
CA SER A 41 -8.04 -2.48 0.96
C SER A 41 -7.18 -1.35 0.44
N ALA A 42 -6.06 -1.70 -0.18
CA ALA A 42 -5.25 -0.72 -0.89
C ALA A 42 -4.58 -1.33 -2.12
N SER A 43 -4.15 -0.45 -3.02
CA SER A 43 -3.18 -0.77 -4.06
C SER A 43 -1.96 0.12 -3.89
N LEU A 44 -0.78 -0.46 -4.08
CA LEU A 44 0.49 0.24 -4.11
C LEU A 44 1.09 0.08 -5.51
N THR A 45 0.96 1.13 -6.31
CA THR A 45 1.58 1.20 -7.63
C THR A 45 3.04 1.57 -7.44
N VAL A 46 3.95 0.66 -7.80
CA VAL A 46 5.39 0.88 -7.80
C VAL A 46 5.81 1.26 -9.22
N PHE A 47 6.40 2.43 -9.36
CA PHE A 47 6.92 2.90 -10.64
C PHE A 47 8.35 2.39 -10.87
N ASP A 48 8.83 2.55 -12.09
CA ASP A 48 10.21 2.29 -12.47
C ASP A 48 11.16 3.08 -11.58
N VAL A 49 12.28 2.46 -11.25
CA VAL A 49 13.32 3.07 -10.44
C VAL A 49 13.79 4.39 -11.06
N ASP A 50 13.87 5.44 -10.25
CA ASP A 50 14.32 6.75 -10.72
C ASP A 50 15.84 6.78 -10.97
N ALA A 51 16.33 7.87 -11.55
CA ALA A 51 17.76 8.04 -11.84
C ALA A 51 18.65 8.02 -10.59
N ALA A 52 18.09 8.25 -9.40
CA ALA A 52 18.79 8.20 -8.12
C ALA A 52 18.72 6.81 -7.45
N GLY A 53 18.01 5.85 -8.05
CA GLY A 53 17.85 4.51 -7.50
C GLY A 53 16.70 4.36 -6.51
N ASN A 54 15.82 5.37 -6.39
CA ASN A 54 14.63 5.27 -5.55
C ASN A 54 13.50 4.60 -6.31
N TRP A 55 12.55 4.05 -5.56
CA TRP A 55 11.31 3.51 -6.10
C TRP A 55 10.15 4.46 -5.78
N PRO A 56 9.76 5.36 -6.70
CA PRO A 56 8.55 6.13 -6.55
C PRO A 56 7.35 5.20 -6.49
N MET A 57 6.37 5.55 -5.68
CA MET A 57 5.15 4.77 -5.50
C MET A 57 3.94 5.67 -5.35
N GLU A 58 2.76 5.13 -5.62
CA GLU A 58 1.48 5.74 -5.27
C GLU A 58 0.64 4.72 -4.51
N LEU A 59 0.23 5.08 -3.31
CA LEU A 59 -0.70 4.31 -2.49
C LEU A 59 -2.11 4.82 -2.73
N SER A 60 -3.04 3.94 -3.06
CA SER A 60 -4.48 4.20 -3.09
C SER A 60 -5.18 3.30 -2.07
N VAL A 61 -5.88 3.90 -1.11
CA VAL A 61 -6.54 3.23 0.02
C VAL A 61 -8.05 3.44 -0.06
N GLU A 62 -8.80 2.39 0.28
CA GLU A 62 -10.24 2.42 0.43
C GLU A 62 -10.67 1.70 1.73
N GLY A 63 -11.73 2.19 2.35
CA GLY A 63 -12.38 1.53 3.50
C GLY A 63 -11.56 1.51 4.80
N LEU A 64 -10.45 2.26 4.87
CA LEU A 64 -9.65 2.38 6.09
C LEU A 64 -10.21 3.52 6.95
N ALA A 65 -10.66 3.27 8.16
CA ALA A 65 -11.15 4.34 9.02
C ALA A 65 -10.01 5.34 9.36
N PRO A 66 -10.32 6.63 9.60
CA PRO A 66 -9.34 7.55 10.19
C PRO A 66 -8.80 6.99 11.51
N SER A 67 -7.50 7.18 11.76
CA SER A 67 -6.85 6.75 12.99
C SER A 67 -7.59 7.29 14.22
N ALA A 68 -7.93 6.39 15.14
CA ALA A 68 -8.58 6.76 16.40
C ALA A 68 -7.66 7.58 17.31
N SER A 69 -6.32 7.40 17.21
CA SER A 69 -5.36 8.19 18.00
C SER A 69 -5.02 9.54 17.37
N GLY A 70 -5.46 9.81 16.13
CA GLY A 70 -5.14 11.00 15.36
C GLY A 70 -3.75 11.01 14.73
N ARG A 71 -3.00 9.91 14.88
CA ARG A 71 -1.70 9.71 14.26
C ARG A 71 -1.84 9.29 12.79
N PRO A 72 -0.86 9.61 11.93
CA PRO A 72 -0.89 9.14 10.55
C PRO A 72 -0.71 7.61 10.49
N TYR A 73 -1.12 7.03 9.38
CA TYR A 73 -0.69 5.71 8.97
C TYR A 73 0.66 5.80 8.26
N GLU A 74 1.39 4.69 8.25
CA GLU A 74 2.71 4.58 7.66
C GLU A 74 2.79 3.33 6.79
N VAL A 75 3.41 3.47 5.61
CA VAL A 75 3.74 2.34 4.73
C VAL A 75 5.16 1.88 5.05
N TRP A 76 5.32 0.59 5.31
CA TRP A 76 6.60 -0.02 5.65
C TRP A 76 6.87 -1.25 4.79
N LEU A 77 8.10 -1.39 4.33
CA LEU A 77 8.68 -2.65 3.90
C LEU A 77 8.97 -3.53 5.11
N VAL A 78 8.66 -4.81 4.99
CA VAL A 78 8.90 -5.82 6.02
C VAL A 78 10.10 -6.69 5.65
N ARG A 79 10.92 -7.01 6.64
CA ARG A 79 12.00 -8.00 6.55
C ARG A 79 12.00 -8.87 7.80
N ASP A 80 11.96 -10.18 7.64
CA ASP A 80 11.94 -11.15 8.74
C ASP A 80 10.81 -10.88 9.75
N GLY A 81 9.64 -10.46 9.25
CA GLY A 81 8.46 -10.12 10.07
C GLY A 81 8.59 -8.81 10.86
N ARG A 82 9.57 -7.95 10.54
CA ARG A 82 9.80 -6.66 11.21
C ARG A 82 9.69 -5.49 10.23
N LEU A 83 9.21 -4.35 10.72
CA LEU A 83 9.25 -3.09 9.98
C LEU A 83 10.71 -2.70 9.72
N ALA A 84 11.09 -2.54 8.45
CA ALA A 84 12.49 -2.44 8.05
C ALA A 84 12.79 -1.27 7.10
N GLY A 85 11.83 -0.84 6.27
CA GLY A 85 12.02 0.29 5.35
C GLY A 85 10.80 1.19 5.28
N PHE A 86 10.90 2.39 5.82
CA PHE A 86 9.81 3.37 5.80
C PHE A 86 9.63 3.95 4.39
N CYS A 87 8.40 3.92 3.87
CA CYS A 87 8.08 4.40 2.51
C CYS A 87 7.33 5.75 2.53
N GLY A 88 6.76 6.13 3.67
CA GLY A 88 6.06 7.39 3.87
C GLY A 88 4.85 7.27 4.80
N SER A 89 4.27 8.41 5.15
CA SER A 89 3.12 8.51 6.04
C SER A 89 1.95 9.22 5.36
N PHE A 90 0.73 8.89 5.79
CA PHE A 90 -0.48 9.48 5.23
C PHE A 90 -1.61 9.57 6.26
N ARG A 91 -2.60 10.39 5.94
CA ARG A 91 -3.89 10.41 6.61
C ARG A 91 -4.96 9.95 5.64
N VAL A 92 -6.02 9.41 6.22
CA VAL A 92 -7.20 8.98 5.49
C VAL A 92 -8.28 10.05 5.64
N GLU A 93 -8.97 10.34 4.54
CA GLU A 93 -10.13 11.24 4.53
C GLU A 93 -11.28 10.66 5.37
N PRO A 94 -12.26 11.49 5.79
CA PRO A 94 -13.39 11.02 6.60
C PRO A 94 -14.22 9.89 5.96
N ASP A 95 -14.17 9.75 4.63
CA ASP A 95 -14.85 8.69 3.87
C ASP A 95 -14.07 7.37 3.79
N GLY A 96 -12.86 7.32 4.37
CA GLY A 96 -12.03 6.13 4.39
C GLY A 96 -11.08 5.99 3.20
N THR A 97 -10.90 7.05 2.40
CA THR A 97 -10.04 7.02 1.20
C THR A 97 -8.75 7.83 1.34
N ALA A 98 -7.72 7.43 0.61
CA ALA A 98 -6.49 8.23 0.43
C ALA A 98 -5.80 7.88 -0.89
N VAL A 99 -5.20 8.87 -1.55
CA VAL A 99 -4.28 8.67 -2.67
C VAL A 99 -3.03 9.50 -2.42
N VAL A 100 -1.89 8.85 -2.20
CA VAL A 100 -0.68 9.52 -1.69
C VAL A 100 0.58 9.02 -2.39
N PRO A 101 1.41 9.93 -2.92
CA PRO A 101 2.72 9.57 -3.45
C PRO A 101 3.67 9.20 -2.30
N MET A 102 4.45 8.14 -2.51
CA MET A 102 5.40 7.58 -1.56
C MET A 102 6.75 7.34 -2.27
N ASN A 103 7.80 7.05 -1.51
CA ASN A 103 9.10 6.72 -2.11
C ASN A 103 9.89 5.75 -1.24
N ALA A 104 10.53 4.76 -1.86
CA ALA A 104 11.37 3.79 -1.16
C ALA A 104 12.81 3.83 -1.69
N PRO A 105 13.78 4.38 -0.94
CA PRO A 105 15.19 4.43 -1.34
C PRO A 105 15.92 3.12 -0.98
N TYR A 106 15.34 1.96 -1.31
CA TYR A 106 15.85 0.65 -0.89
C TYR A 106 15.94 -0.37 -2.02
N LYS A 107 16.68 -1.46 -1.80
CA LYS A 107 16.67 -2.63 -2.69
C LYS A 107 15.47 -3.52 -2.35
N LEU A 108 14.35 -3.32 -3.05
CA LEU A 108 13.07 -4.02 -2.76
C LEU A 108 13.21 -5.55 -2.67
N LYS A 109 14.12 -6.16 -3.44
CA LYS A 109 14.41 -7.60 -3.41
C LYS A 109 14.92 -8.15 -2.06
N GLU A 110 15.28 -7.28 -1.12
CA GLU A 110 15.73 -7.66 0.22
C GLU A 110 14.60 -7.63 1.27
N PHE A 111 13.35 -7.46 0.84
CA PHE A 111 12.19 -7.36 1.70
C PHE A 111 11.13 -8.36 1.27
N ASP A 112 10.30 -8.77 2.23
CA ASP A 112 9.32 -9.83 2.08
C ASP A 112 7.97 -9.31 1.57
N GLY A 113 7.67 -8.03 1.80
CA GLY A 113 6.42 -7.40 1.43
C GLY A 113 6.23 -6.02 2.05
N TRP A 114 4.99 -5.53 2.00
CA TRP A 114 4.60 -4.22 2.53
C TRP A 114 3.49 -4.37 3.56
N VAL A 115 3.51 -3.49 4.55
CA VAL A 115 2.43 -3.33 5.52
C VAL A 115 2.08 -1.87 5.70
N VAL A 116 0.85 -1.62 6.10
CA VAL A 116 0.43 -0.33 6.67
C VAL A 116 0.23 -0.52 8.16
N VAL A 117 0.81 0.35 8.97
CA VAL A 117 0.60 0.43 10.42
C VAL A 117 0.18 1.84 10.81
N GLU A 118 -0.46 2.00 11.96
CA GLU A 118 -0.59 3.32 12.57
C GLU A 118 0.76 3.73 13.18
N GLU A 119 1.16 4.99 13.01
CA GLU A 119 2.43 5.51 13.56
C GLU A 119 2.53 5.21 15.07
N GLY A 120 3.70 4.70 15.47
CA GLY A 120 3.98 4.29 16.84
C GLY A 120 3.45 2.90 17.21
N THR A 121 2.89 2.15 16.25
CA THR A 121 2.44 0.76 16.43
C THR A 121 3.23 -0.20 15.54
N THR A 122 3.03 -1.50 15.75
CA THR A 122 3.60 -2.56 14.89
C THR A 122 2.53 -3.52 14.37
N ALA A 123 1.27 -3.31 14.72
CA ALA A 123 0.14 -4.12 14.28
C ALA A 123 -0.28 -3.66 12.87
N PRO A 124 -0.18 -4.52 11.84
CA PRO A 124 -0.60 -4.14 10.50
C PRO A 124 -2.11 -3.98 10.40
N VAL A 125 -2.56 -2.91 9.76
CA VAL A 125 -3.96 -2.72 9.32
C VAL A 125 -4.17 -3.18 7.88
N LEU A 126 -3.13 -3.11 7.04
CA LEU A 126 -3.09 -3.65 5.69
C LEU A 126 -1.78 -4.45 5.50
N THR A 127 -1.85 -5.53 4.73
CA THR A 127 -0.69 -6.34 4.33
C THR A 127 -0.82 -6.79 2.89
N THR A 128 0.30 -6.97 2.22
CA THR A 128 0.40 -7.74 0.96
C THR A 128 0.20 -9.23 1.18
#